data_AF-A0A661P2Q2-F1
#
_entry.id   AF-A0A661P2Q2-F1
#
_cell.length_a   1.000
_cell.length_b   1.000
_cell.length_c   1.000
_cell.angle_alpha   90.00
_cell.angle_beta   90.00
_cell.angle_gamma   90.00
#
_symmetry.space_group_name_H-M   'P 1'
#
loop_
_entity.id
_entity.type
_entity.pdbx_description
1 polymer ?
#
loop_
_entity_poly.entity_id
_entity_poly.type
_entity_poly.pdbx_seq_one_letter_code
_entity_poly.pdbx_strand_id
1 'polypeptide(L)'
;MRSLVPLSGLLGLLVACGGDAFVADDGSGGAGGSSSSSSSSGSTSSSSSSSGSQTVCDQSSECRLTSETCCGVCGMPTLADMVALHEDDVSAHVNEVCADPVSCPDCPVQPNPNLFAYCDAGVCKGVDITNDPLGGCLSPSDCKLRLGLECCECGYDGGLLTAIPIAYEQKLQALVCEPDFGCPECAPVYPMGAEPWCEEGHCVVIYMDAPSDS
;
A
#
# COMPACT_ATOMS: atom_id res chain seq x y z
N MET A 1 48.41 3.01 -5.58
CA MET A 1 48.46 1.69 -6.26
C MET A 1 47.05 1.42 -6.76
N ARG A 2 46.84 1.44 -8.08
CA ARG A 2 45.52 1.34 -8.72
C ARG A 2 45.20 -0.14 -8.91
N SER A 3 44.20 -0.67 -8.19
CA SER A 3 43.67 -2.02 -8.43
C SER A 3 42.62 -1.97 -9.54
N LEU A 4 42.95 -2.61 -10.66
CA LEU A 4 42.04 -2.99 -11.73
C LEU A 4 41.30 -4.26 -11.28
N VAL A 5 39.96 -4.22 -11.21
CA VAL A 5 39.12 -5.42 -11.04
C VAL A 5 38.55 -5.79 -12.41
N PRO A 6 38.70 -7.06 -12.87
CA PRO A 6 38.26 -7.49 -14.19
C PRO A 6 36.74 -7.67 -14.25
N LEU A 7 36.16 -7.13 -15.33
CA LEU A 7 34.83 -7.42 -15.84
C LEU A 7 34.84 -8.81 -16.52
N SER A 8 34.24 -9.80 -15.87
CA SER A 8 33.79 -11.07 -16.48
C SER A 8 32.31 -11.19 -16.11
N GLY A 9 31.34 -11.14 -17.01
CA GLY A 9 31.26 -11.90 -18.24
C GLY A 9 30.34 -13.09 -17.98
N LEU A 10 29.02 -12.90 -18.12
CA LEU A 10 28.12 -14.03 -18.36
C LEU A 10 26.97 -13.61 -19.29
N LEU A 11 27.20 -13.90 -20.56
CA LEU A 11 26.26 -13.84 -21.66
C LEU A 11 25.39 -15.10 -21.58
N GLY A 12 24.10 -14.95 -21.22
CA GLY A 12 23.14 -16.05 -21.14
C GLY A 12 21.96 -15.80 -22.08
N LEU A 13 22.13 -16.10 -23.36
CA LEU A 13 21.07 -16.14 -24.36
C LEU A 13 20.27 -17.45 -24.18
N LEU A 14 18.98 -17.36 -23.84
CA LEU A 14 18.02 -18.45 -24.08
C LEU A 14 16.82 -17.90 -24.84
N VAL A 15 16.84 -18.17 -26.14
CA VAL A 15 15.72 -18.07 -27.07
C VAL A 15 14.84 -19.30 -26.86
N ALA A 16 13.56 -19.09 -26.50
CA ALA A 16 12.53 -20.12 -26.57
C ALA A 16 11.39 -19.62 -27.47
N CYS A 17 11.17 -20.38 -28.53
CA CYS A 17 10.23 -20.17 -29.61
C CYS A 17 8.96 -21.00 -29.35
N GLY A 18 7.80 -20.45 -29.68
CA GLY A 18 6.69 -21.24 -30.23
C GLY A 18 5.41 -21.31 -29.40
N GLY A 19 4.32 -20.78 -29.96
CA GLY A 19 2.97 -21.17 -29.57
C GLY A 19 1.86 -20.18 -29.88
N ASP A 20 1.65 -19.80 -31.15
CA ASP A 20 0.39 -19.18 -31.56
C ASP A 20 -0.68 -20.26 -31.79
N ALA A 21 -1.82 -20.15 -31.09
CA ALA A 21 -3.03 -20.90 -31.39
C ALA A 21 -4.19 -19.91 -31.56
N PHE A 22 -4.42 -19.52 -32.80
CA PHE A 22 -5.60 -18.80 -33.27
C PHE A 22 -6.74 -19.81 -33.44
N VAL A 23 -7.82 -19.65 -32.68
CA VAL A 23 -9.09 -20.31 -32.95
C VAL A 23 -10.00 -19.29 -33.64
N ALA A 24 -10.24 -19.51 -34.92
CA ALA A 24 -11.28 -18.86 -35.68
C ALA A 24 -12.58 -19.65 -35.47
N ASP A 25 -13.65 -18.97 -35.01
CA ASP A 25 -15.00 -19.51 -35.01
C ASP A 25 -15.85 -18.68 -35.99
N ASP A 26 -16.29 -19.34 -37.06
CA ASP A 26 -17.16 -18.83 -38.11
C ASP A 26 -18.59 -19.32 -37.81
N GLY A 27 -19.42 -18.43 -37.25
CA GLY A 27 -20.77 -18.75 -36.79
C GLY A 27 -21.81 -17.79 -37.37
N SER A 28 -22.17 -17.99 -38.64
CA SER A 28 -23.24 -17.26 -39.33
C SER A 28 -24.66 -17.71 -38.91
N GLY A 29 -25.49 -16.72 -38.53
CA GLY A 29 -26.87 -16.61 -39.01
C GLY A 29 -28.00 -17.31 -38.23
N GLY A 30 -28.88 -16.51 -37.61
CA GLY A 30 -30.21 -16.93 -37.18
C GLY A 30 -31.09 -15.75 -36.80
N ALA A 31 -31.96 -15.32 -37.71
CA ALA A 31 -32.98 -14.30 -37.46
C ALA A 31 -34.29 -14.94 -36.98
N GLY A 32 -34.93 -14.34 -35.96
CA GLY A 32 -36.36 -14.53 -35.71
C GLY A 32 -36.75 -14.52 -34.23
N GLY A 33 -37.66 -13.60 -33.87
CA GLY A 33 -38.51 -13.76 -32.69
C GLY A 33 -38.64 -12.53 -31.80
N SER A 34 -39.57 -11.64 -32.13
CA SER A 34 -40.09 -10.65 -31.19
C SER A 34 -41.06 -11.30 -30.21
N SER A 35 -40.75 -11.24 -28.92
CA SER A 35 -41.75 -11.31 -27.86
C SER A 35 -41.21 -10.65 -26.60
N SER A 36 -41.88 -9.57 -26.24
CA SER A 36 -41.72 -8.75 -25.04
C SER A 36 -41.95 -9.54 -23.75
N SER A 37 -40.95 -9.52 -22.88
CA SER A 37 -41.10 -9.63 -21.42
C SER A 37 -39.94 -8.89 -20.76
N SER A 38 -40.26 -7.81 -20.07
CA SER A 38 -39.36 -7.01 -19.26
C SER A 38 -38.88 -7.84 -18.08
N SER A 39 -37.73 -8.48 -18.24
CA SER A 39 -37.00 -9.13 -17.15
C SER A 39 -35.71 -8.36 -16.99
N SER A 40 -35.66 -7.51 -15.97
CA SER A 40 -34.45 -6.85 -15.51
C SER A 40 -33.46 -7.92 -15.08
N SER A 41 -32.60 -8.34 -16.00
CA SER A 41 -31.40 -9.12 -15.71
C SER A 41 -30.40 -8.17 -15.05
N GLY A 42 -30.69 -7.78 -13.81
CA GLY A 42 -29.65 -7.30 -12.92
C GLY A 42 -28.68 -8.46 -12.77
N SER A 43 -27.43 -8.24 -13.15
CA SER A 43 -26.33 -9.09 -12.74
C SER A 43 -26.28 -9.04 -11.21
N THR A 44 -27.07 -9.90 -10.57
CA THR A 44 -26.86 -10.27 -9.19
C THR A 44 -25.57 -11.07 -9.19
N SER A 45 -24.43 -10.37 -9.11
CA SER A 45 -23.26 -10.92 -8.47
C SER A 45 -23.78 -11.50 -7.17
N SER A 46 -23.84 -12.83 -7.09
CA SER A 46 -24.24 -13.53 -5.89
C SER A 46 -23.16 -13.23 -4.86
N SER A 47 -23.29 -12.09 -4.19
CA SER A 47 -22.61 -11.75 -2.96
C SER A 47 -22.98 -12.85 -2.00
N SER A 48 -22.17 -13.90 -2.00
CA SER A 48 -22.23 -14.92 -0.98
C SER A 48 -21.86 -14.17 0.27
N SER A 49 -22.88 -13.82 1.05
CA SER A 49 -22.78 -13.18 2.35
C SER A 49 -22.11 -14.17 3.30
N SER A 50 -20.83 -14.43 3.07
CA SER A 50 -19.94 -14.96 4.08
C SER A 50 -19.77 -13.83 5.07
N SER A 51 -20.35 -13.99 6.25
CA SER A 51 -20.31 -13.06 7.38
C SER A 51 -18.90 -12.96 8.00
N GLY A 52 -17.86 -12.89 7.16
CA GLY A 52 -16.49 -12.58 7.54
C GLY A 52 -16.13 -11.27 6.85
N SER A 53 -15.66 -10.32 7.65
CA SER A 53 -15.22 -8.97 7.29
C SER A 53 -14.66 -8.92 5.87
N GLN A 54 -15.43 -8.32 4.96
CA GLN A 54 -15.05 -8.35 3.55
C GLN A 54 -13.80 -7.46 3.41
N THR A 55 -12.74 -8.09 2.94
CA THR A 55 -11.44 -7.47 2.67
C THR A 55 -11.26 -7.31 1.16
N VAL A 56 -12.32 -7.46 0.37
CA VAL A 56 -12.25 -7.46 -1.09
C VAL A 56 -12.08 -6.02 -1.58
N CYS A 57 -11.18 -5.82 -2.52
CA CYS A 57 -10.92 -4.52 -3.15
C CYS A 57 -10.67 -4.70 -4.64
N ASP A 58 -10.98 -3.67 -5.41
CA ASP A 58 -10.55 -3.52 -6.80
C ASP A 58 -9.35 -2.56 -6.89
N GLN A 59 -9.26 -1.60 -5.96
CA GLN A 59 -8.22 -0.58 -5.93
C GLN A 59 -7.63 -0.38 -4.52
N SER A 60 -6.37 0.03 -4.45
CA SER A 60 -5.73 0.30 -3.15
C SER A 60 -6.28 1.51 -2.43
N SER A 61 -6.87 2.46 -3.17
CA SER A 61 -7.58 3.62 -2.62
C SER A 61 -8.81 3.23 -1.80
N GLU A 62 -9.32 2.01 -1.94
CA GLU A 62 -10.46 1.47 -1.19
C GLU A 62 -10.02 0.84 0.14
N CYS A 63 -8.72 0.57 0.31
CA CYS A 63 -8.20 -0.08 1.51
C CYS A 63 -7.87 0.93 2.60
N ARG A 64 -8.25 0.62 3.84
CA ARG A 64 -7.98 1.41 5.04
C ARG A 64 -7.40 0.53 6.13
N LEU A 65 -6.41 1.05 6.86
CA LEU A 65 -5.98 0.46 8.13
C LEU A 65 -6.90 0.96 9.24
N THR A 66 -7.48 0.04 10.00
CA THR A 66 -8.21 0.33 11.23
C THR A 66 -7.68 -0.51 12.37
N SER A 67 -7.88 -0.09 13.61
CA SER A 67 -7.44 -0.86 14.78
C SER A 67 -8.21 -2.18 14.89
N GLU A 68 -7.52 -3.26 15.29
CA GLU A 68 -8.15 -4.56 15.57
C GLU A 68 -9.08 -4.50 16.80
N THR A 69 -8.84 -3.55 17.70
CA THR A 69 -9.64 -3.36 18.92
C THR A 69 -10.35 -2.02 18.89
N CYS A 70 -11.46 -1.92 19.61
CA CYS A 70 -12.28 -0.70 19.66
C CYS A 70 -11.51 0.57 20.06
N CYS A 71 -10.58 0.44 21.00
CA CYS A 71 -9.83 1.57 21.54
C CYS A 71 -8.45 1.75 20.91
N GLY A 72 -8.06 0.85 19.99
CA GLY A 72 -6.69 0.76 19.51
C GLY A 72 -5.68 0.46 20.61
N VAL A 73 -4.44 0.87 20.38
CA VAL A 73 -3.34 0.75 21.34
C VAL A 73 -2.85 2.13 21.77
N CYS A 74 -2.42 2.22 23.01
CA CYS A 74 -1.75 3.41 23.51
C CYS A 74 -0.35 3.53 22.88
N GLY A 75 0.00 4.71 22.37
CA GLY A 75 1.25 4.94 21.66
C GLY A 75 1.12 4.72 20.15
N MET A 76 2.21 4.26 19.54
CA MET A 76 2.30 4.03 18.10
C MET A 76 1.87 2.59 17.77
N PRO A 77 0.84 2.37 16.94
CA PRO A 77 0.39 1.03 16.58
C PRO A 77 1.42 0.32 15.70
N THR A 78 1.51 -0.99 15.84
CA THR A 78 2.22 -1.88 14.93
C THR A 78 1.24 -2.51 13.93
N LEU A 79 1.74 -3.21 12.92
CA LEU A 79 0.86 -3.93 11.98
C LEU A 79 0.01 -4.99 12.67
N ALA A 80 0.47 -5.57 13.79
CA ALA A 80 -0.31 -6.55 14.57
C ALA A 80 -1.48 -5.93 15.33
N ASP A 81 -1.53 -4.60 15.47
CA ASP A 81 -2.62 -3.88 16.13
C ASP A 81 -3.66 -3.36 15.14
N MET A 82 -3.45 -3.60 13.84
CA MET A 82 -4.21 -3.03 12.74
C MET A 82 -4.72 -4.14 11.80
N VAL A 83 -5.93 -3.94 11.29
CA VAL A 83 -6.51 -4.74 10.20
C VAL A 83 -6.71 -3.86 8.98
N ALA A 84 -6.38 -4.39 7.80
CA ALA A 84 -6.68 -3.75 6.53
C ALA A 84 -8.06 -4.21 6.06
N LEU A 85 -8.96 -3.25 5.84
CA LEU A 85 -10.34 -3.50 5.40
C LEU A 85 -10.66 -2.64 4.17
N HIS A 86 -11.67 -3.06 3.42
CA HIS A 86 -12.31 -2.16 2.47
C HIS A 86 -13.00 -1.02 3.23
N GLU A 87 -13.02 0.19 2.68
CA GLU A 87 -13.47 1.39 3.37
C GLU A 87 -14.93 1.31 3.84
N ASP A 88 -15.79 0.65 3.06
CA ASP A 88 -17.19 0.40 3.42
C ASP A 88 -17.36 -0.52 4.64
N ASP A 89 -16.38 -1.39 4.90
CA ASP A 89 -16.41 -2.37 6.00
C ASP A 89 -15.84 -1.82 7.31
N VAL A 90 -15.10 -0.70 7.27
CA VAL A 90 -14.49 -0.08 8.46
C VAL A 90 -15.54 0.23 9.52
N SER A 91 -16.69 0.79 9.13
CA SER A 91 -17.76 1.13 10.07
C SER A 91 -18.40 -0.11 10.71
N ALA A 92 -18.56 -1.20 9.94
CA ALA A 92 -19.09 -2.46 10.45
C ALA A 92 -18.12 -3.10 11.45
N HIS A 93 -16.83 -3.13 11.12
CA HIS A 93 -15.77 -3.63 12.01
C HIS A 93 -15.73 -2.86 13.33
N VAL A 94 -15.74 -1.52 13.28
CA VAL A 94 -15.78 -0.69 14.50
C VAL A 94 -16.99 -1.05 15.37
N ASN A 95 -18.19 -1.17 14.78
CA ASN A 95 -19.39 -1.56 15.53
C ASN A 95 -19.34 -2.99 16.09
N GLU A 96 -18.58 -3.89 15.46
CA GLU A 96 -18.39 -5.26 15.93
C GLU A 96 -17.44 -5.31 17.13
N VAL A 97 -16.30 -4.63 17.04
CA VAL A 97 -15.28 -4.65 18.11
C VAL A 97 -15.63 -3.72 19.27
N CYS A 98 -16.49 -2.73 19.05
CA CYS A 98 -16.95 -1.78 20.06
C CYS A 98 -18.32 -2.16 20.63
N ALA A 99 -18.36 -2.61 21.89
CA ALA A 99 -19.61 -2.75 22.63
C ALA A 99 -20.09 -1.40 23.18
N ASP A 100 -21.39 -1.11 23.08
CA ASP A 100 -21.99 0.09 23.67
C ASP A 100 -22.36 -0.11 25.16
N PRO A 101 -21.89 0.75 26.10
CA PRO A 101 -20.98 1.88 25.93
C PRO A 101 -19.50 1.49 25.98
N VAL A 102 -18.68 2.11 25.13
CA VAL A 102 -17.23 1.94 25.16
C VAL A 102 -16.61 2.88 26.21
N SER A 103 -15.75 2.35 27.07
CA SER A 103 -14.90 3.16 27.95
C SER A 103 -13.44 2.89 27.61
N CYS A 104 -12.89 3.64 26.66
CA CYS A 104 -11.47 3.56 26.33
C CYS A 104 -10.62 4.29 27.40
N PRO A 105 -9.45 3.74 27.76
CA PRO A 105 -8.52 4.45 28.62
C PRO A 105 -8.07 5.75 27.95
N ASP A 106 -7.91 6.81 28.75
CA ASP A 106 -7.32 8.06 28.27
C ASP A 106 -5.81 7.85 28.10
N CYS A 107 -5.37 7.66 26.87
CA CYS A 107 -3.97 7.53 26.54
C CYS A 107 -3.65 8.15 25.16
N PRO A 108 -2.44 8.69 24.99
CA PRO A 108 -2.06 9.31 23.73
C PRO A 108 -1.91 8.23 22.64
N VAL A 109 -2.62 8.39 21.54
CA VAL A 109 -2.45 7.60 20.32
C VAL A 109 -1.55 8.39 19.38
N GLN A 110 -0.52 7.74 18.85
CA GLN A 110 0.40 8.32 17.88
C GLN A 110 0.22 7.60 16.53
N PRO A 111 0.10 8.30 15.40
CA PRO A 111 0.03 7.63 14.11
C PRO A 111 1.39 6.98 13.78
N ASN A 112 1.35 5.85 13.07
CA ASN A 112 2.57 5.21 12.56
C ASN A 112 2.72 5.50 11.06
N PRO A 113 3.71 6.31 10.64
CA PRO A 113 3.90 6.67 9.23
C PRO A 113 4.45 5.52 8.37
N ASN A 114 4.85 4.42 8.99
CA ASN A 114 5.42 3.25 8.32
C ASN A 114 4.36 2.21 7.93
N LEU A 115 3.13 2.38 8.39
CA LEU A 115 2.01 1.50 8.07
C LEU A 115 1.17 2.07 6.93
N PHE A 116 0.80 1.22 5.99
CA PHE A 116 -0.19 1.55 4.95
C PHE A 116 -0.98 0.31 4.54
N ALA A 117 -2.12 0.50 3.87
CA ALA A 117 -2.87 -0.57 3.24
C ALA A 117 -2.87 -0.41 1.72
N TYR A 118 -2.94 -1.52 1.00
CA TYR A 118 -3.12 -1.55 -0.45
C TYR A 118 -3.89 -2.80 -0.88
N CYS A 119 -4.34 -2.82 -2.12
CA CYS A 119 -5.05 -3.95 -2.70
C CYS A 119 -4.05 -4.94 -3.33
N ASP A 120 -3.95 -6.15 -2.77
CA ASP A 120 -3.11 -7.24 -3.27
C ASP A 120 -3.99 -8.41 -3.70
N ALA A 121 -3.97 -8.75 -4.99
CA ALA A 121 -4.76 -9.85 -5.55
C ALA A 121 -6.26 -9.83 -5.19
N GLY A 122 -6.85 -8.62 -5.16
CA GLY A 122 -8.26 -8.40 -4.84
C GLY A 122 -8.58 -8.40 -3.35
N VAL A 123 -7.57 -8.31 -2.48
CA VAL A 123 -7.71 -8.30 -1.02
C VAL A 123 -6.90 -7.16 -0.39
N CYS A 124 -7.51 -6.41 0.52
CA CYS A 124 -6.84 -5.38 1.30
C CYS A 124 -5.81 -5.99 2.22
N LYS A 125 -4.57 -5.50 2.11
CA LYS A 125 -3.43 -5.96 2.87
C LYS A 125 -2.75 -4.79 3.55
N GLY A 126 -2.49 -4.93 4.85
CA GLY A 126 -1.67 -4.01 5.60
C GLY A 126 -0.19 -4.37 5.46
N VAL A 127 0.66 -3.36 5.38
CA VAL A 127 2.12 -3.52 5.36
C VAL A 127 2.77 -2.54 6.30
N ASP A 128 3.83 -3.01 6.95
CA ASP A 128 4.80 -2.21 7.68
C ASP A 128 6.10 -2.15 6.87
N ILE A 129 6.42 -0.97 6.33
CA ILE A 129 7.58 -0.80 5.45
C ILE A 129 8.91 -1.10 6.17
N THR A 130 8.95 -0.99 7.51
CA THR A 130 10.18 -1.25 8.28
C THR A 130 10.52 -2.73 8.37
N ASN A 131 9.55 -3.62 8.14
CA ASN A 131 9.71 -5.06 8.22
C ASN A 131 9.44 -5.78 6.88
N ASP A 132 8.95 -5.04 5.88
CA ASP A 132 8.57 -5.59 4.57
C ASP A 132 9.71 -5.44 3.55
N PRO A 133 9.91 -6.40 2.62
CA PRO A 133 10.89 -6.29 1.54
C PRO A 133 10.79 -5.00 0.70
N LEU A 134 9.62 -4.36 0.68
CA LEU A 134 9.39 -3.07 0.02
C LEU A 134 10.20 -1.93 0.65
N GLY A 135 10.60 -2.06 1.92
CA GLY A 135 11.48 -1.11 2.62
C GLY A 135 12.98 -1.41 2.50
N GLY A 136 13.37 -2.43 1.73
CA GLY A 136 14.73 -2.96 1.69
C GLY A 136 15.79 -2.03 1.09
N CYS A 137 16.96 -1.96 1.70
CA CYS A 137 18.11 -1.17 1.25
C CYS A 137 19.45 -1.92 1.45
N LEU A 138 20.49 -1.48 0.74
CA LEU A 138 21.86 -1.99 0.94
C LEU A 138 22.77 -0.94 1.58
N SER A 139 22.46 0.34 1.40
CA SER A 139 23.24 1.48 1.84
C SER A 139 22.34 2.69 2.13
N PRO A 140 22.78 3.67 2.94
CA PRO A 140 22.00 4.89 3.19
C PRO A 140 21.63 5.68 1.93
N SER A 141 22.47 5.62 0.89
CA SER A 141 22.19 6.27 -0.40
C SER A 141 21.05 5.63 -1.20
N ASP A 142 20.59 4.45 -0.79
CA ASP A 142 19.43 3.79 -1.41
C ASP A 142 18.11 4.30 -0.84
N CYS A 143 18.14 5.11 0.23
CA CYS A 143 16.95 5.57 0.93
C CYS A 143 16.64 7.05 0.65
N LYS A 144 15.35 7.40 0.59
CA LYS A 144 14.86 8.79 0.58
C LYS A 144 13.86 9.01 1.70
N LEU A 145 13.85 10.23 2.24
CA LEU A 145 12.78 10.68 3.14
C LEU A 145 11.49 10.90 2.36
N ARG A 146 10.38 10.75 3.08
CA ARG A 146 9.03 10.99 2.59
C ARG A 146 8.11 11.43 3.74
N LEU A 147 7.08 12.22 3.41
CA LEU A 147 5.96 12.51 4.30
C LEU A 147 4.85 11.48 4.07
N GLY A 148 4.70 10.53 4.99
CA GLY A 148 3.73 9.43 4.90
C GLY A 148 3.97 8.44 3.74
N LEU A 149 3.05 7.50 3.57
CA LEU A 149 3.06 6.49 2.50
C LEU A 149 1.87 6.62 1.54
N GLU A 150 1.06 7.67 1.72
CA GLU A 150 -0.04 8.06 0.84
C GLU A 150 0.45 8.35 -0.58
N CYS A 151 -0.44 8.29 -1.57
CA CYS A 151 -0.08 8.49 -2.98
C CYS A 151 0.78 9.76 -3.21
N CYS A 152 0.42 10.87 -2.58
CA CYS A 152 1.16 12.14 -2.67
C CYS A 152 1.80 12.53 -1.34
N GLU A 153 3.03 13.04 -1.40
CA GLU A 153 3.77 13.51 -0.22
C GLU A 153 3.25 14.87 0.29
N CYS A 154 2.57 15.61 -0.58
CA CYS A 154 2.14 16.98 -0.30
C CYS A 154 0.68 17.06 0.08
N GLY A 155 0.39 17.90 1.08
CA GLY A 155 -0.91 17.92 1.76
C GLY A 155 -0.95 17.03 2.99
N TYR A 156 0.14 16.34 3.32
CA TYR A 156 0.25 15.61 4.58
C TYR A 156 0.62 16.56 5.73
N ASP A 157 -0.40 17.07 6.42
CA ASP A 157 -0.23 17.95 7.59
C ASP A 157 0.25 17.20 8.84
N GLY A 158 0.32 15.86 8.79
CA GLY A 158 0.71 15.04 9.93
C GLY A 158 2.18 15.17 10.33
N GLY A 159 3.04 15.69 9.44
CA GLY A 159 4.47 15.93 9.72
C GLY A 159 5.29 14.69 10.07
N LEU A 160 4.68 13.50 10.01
CA LEU A 160 5.34 12.24 10.30
C LEU A 160 6.18 11.81 9.09
N LEU A 161 7.48 11.64 9.36
CA LEU A 161 8.45 11.21 8.39
C LEU A 161 8.50 9.68 8.32
N THR A 162 8.70 9.17 7.11
CA THR A 162 9.13 7.81 6.84
C THR A 162 10.33 7.83 5.89
N ALA A 163 11.00 6.70 5.75
CA ALA A 163 12.07 6.52 4.79
C ALA A 163 11.74 5.30 3.91
N ILE A 164 11.91 5.45 2.61
CA ILE A 164 11.66 4.39 1.64
C ILE A 164 12.87 4.21 0.73
N PRO A 165 13.05 3.03 0.12
CA PRO A 165 14.05 2.85 -0.93
C PRO A 165 13.70 3.72 -2.15
N ILE A 166 14.70 4.37 -2.75
CA ILE A 166 14.52 5.17 -3.96
C ILE A 166 13.97 4.29 -5.10
N ALA A 167 14.46 3.05 -5.21
CA ALA A 167 13.97 2.09 -6.18
C ALA A 167 12.49 1.70 -5.98
N TYR A 168 11.96 1.90 -4.76
CA TYR A 168 10.59 1.58 -4.42
C TYR A 168 9.61 2.72 -4.74
N GLU A 169 10.07 3.95 -4.99
CA GLU A 169 9.19 5.12 -5.18
C GLU A 169 8.13 4.92 -6.28
N GLN A 170 8.54 4.45 -7.47
CA GLN A 170 7.60 4.19 -8.57
C GLN A 170 6.65 3.04 -8.25
N LYS A 171 7.13 2.02 -7.51
CA LYS A 171 6.31 0.88 -7.13
C LYS A 171 5.29 1.27 -6.05
N LEU A 172 5.68 2.11 -5.08
CA LEU A 172 4.78 2.66 -4.08
C LEU A 172 3.70 3.52 -4.74
N GLN A 173 4.08 4.38 -5.70
CA GLN A 173 3.09 5.13 -6.48
C GLN A 173 2.13 4.19 -7.21
N ALA A 174 2.62 3.17 -7.91
CA ALA A 174 1.76 2.20 -8.58
C ALA A 174 0.87 1.38 -7.62
N LEU A 175 1.31 1.20 -6.37
CA LEU A 175 0.55 0.47 -5.36
C LEU A 175 -0.50 1.32 -4.68
N VAL A 176 -0.24 2.61 -4.44
CA VAL A 176 -1.12 3.46 -3.59
C VAL A 176 -1.90 4.48 -4.41
N CYS A 177 -1.41 4.88 -5.58
CA CYS A 177 -2.10 5.81 -6.46
C CYS A 177 -3.03 5.07 -7.43
N GLU A 178 -4.20 5.64 -7.66
CA GLU A 178 -5.07 5.22 -8.77
C GLU A 178 -4.43 5.57 -10.12
N PRO A 179 -4.73 4.79 -11.19
CA PRO A 179 -4.36 5.19 -12.53
C PRO A 179 -4.96 6.56 -12.84
N ASP A 180 -4.15 7.44 -13.43
CA ASP A 180 -4.50 8.84 -13.75
C ASP A 180 -4.57 9.83 -12.56
N PHE A 181 -4.28 9.38 -11.33
CA PHE A 181 -4.13 10.29 -10.20
C PHE A 181 -2.76 10.99 -10.25
N GLY A 182 -2.78 12.30 -10.52
CA GLY A 182 -1.58 13.14 -10.53
C GLY A 182 -1.38 13.87 -9.21
N CYS A 183 -0.18 13.77 -8.63
CA CYS A 183 0.19 14.62 -7.51
C CYS A 183 0.48 16.06 -7.98
N PRO A 184 0.07 17.09 -7.21
CA PRO A 184 0.44 18.46 -7.52
C PRO A 184 1.96 18.64 -7.46
N GLU A 185 2.52 19.52 -8.30
CA GLU A 185 3.93 19.88 -8.19
C GLU A 185 4.18 20.58 -6.86
N CYS A 186 5.03 19.98 -6.04
CA CYS A 186 5.36 20.48 -4.72
C CYS A 186 6.74 19.98 -4.29
N ALA A 187 7.41 20.77 -3.45
CA ALA A 187 8.65 20.40 -2.81
C ALA A 187 8.36 20.11 -1.33
N PRO A 188 8.35 18.85 -0.88
CA PRO A 188 8.16 18.53 0.52
C PRO A 188 9.24 19.20 1.36
N VAL A 189 8.83 19.79 2.49
CA VAL A 189 9.75 20.42 3.45
C VAL A 189 9.94 19.46 4.61
N TYR A 190 11.14 18.90 4.71
CA TYR A 190 11.50 18.01 5.82
C TYR A 190 12.06 18.80 7.01
N PRO A 191 11.74 18.40 8.25
CA PRO A 191 12.41 18.91 9.45
C PRO A 191 13.94 18.85 9.34
N MET A 192 14.62 19.88 9.85
CA MET A 192 16.08 19.86 9.94
C MET A 192 16.56 18.72 10.85
N GLY A 193 17.65 18.07 10.47
CA GLY A 193 18.24 16.96 11.22
C GLY A 193 17.62 15.60 10.94
N ALA A 194 16.51 15.52 10.19
CA ALA A 194 16.00 14.26 9.69
C ALA A 194 16.81 13.79 8.48
N GLU A 195 17.29 12.55 8.51
CA GLU A 195 18.02 11.92 7.41
C GLU A 195 17.52 10.50 7.18
N PRO A 196 17.48 10.01 5.92
CA PRO A 196 17.19 8.61 5.65
C PRO A 196 18.45 7.78 5.89
N TRP A 197 18.29 6.63 6.54
CA TRP A 197 19.39 5.70 6.82
C TRP A 197 19.00 4.27 6.50
N CYS A 198 19.99 3.43 6.19
CA CYS A 198 19.79 2.00 6.00
C CYS A 198 20.22 1.26 7.26
N GLU A 199 19.24 0.78 8.04
CA GLU A 199 19.45 0.05 9.29
C GLU A 199 18.92 -1.37 9.13
N GLU A 200 19.76 -2.37 9.43
CA GLU A 200 19.41 -3.80 9.32
C GLU A 200 18.81 -4.22 7.95
N GLY A 201 19.16 -3.49 6.89
CA GLY A 201 18.67 -3.75 5.54
C GLY A 201 17.33 -3.09 5.20
N HIS A 202 16.82 -2.20 6.05
CA HIS A 202 15.60 -1.41 5.81
C HIS A 202 15.83 0.09 5.94
N CYS A 203 15.10 0.87 5.16
CA CYS A 203 15.14 2.32 5.25
C CYS A 203 14.43 2.80 6.51
N VAL A 204 15.13 3.58 7.33
CA VAL A 204 14.61 4.19 8.56
C VAL A 204 14.91 5.69 8.56
N VAL A 205 14.15 6.44 9.36
CA VAL A 205 14.41 7.86 9.61
C VAL A 205 15.27 7.97 10.86
N ILE A 206 16.44 8.62 10.75
CA ILE A 206 17.23 9.01 11.91
C ILE A 206 17.14 10.52 12.10
N TYR A 207 17.16 10.97 13.36
CA TYR A 207 17.27 12.37 13.71
C TYR A 207 18.67 12.61 14.26
N MET A 208 19.46 13.37 13.53
CA MET A 208 20.71 13.89 14.06
C MET A 208 20.37 14.98 15.09
N ASP A 209 20.85 14.81 16.31
CA ASP A 209 20.77 15.88 17.31
C ASP A 209 21.31 17.15 16.69
N ALA A 210 20.50 18.22 16.71
CA ALA A 210 20.97 19.52 16.27
C ALA A 210 22.26 19.84 17.04
N PRO A 211 23.34 20.28 16.38
CA PRO A 211 24.58 20.61 17.06
C PRO A 211 24.23 21.57 18.19
N SER A 212 24.47 21.13 19.43
CA SER A 212 24.17 21.95 20.60
C SER A 212 25.11 23.15 20.52
N ASP A 213 24.60 24.32 20.11
CA ASP A 213 25.35 25.57 20.10
C ASP A 213 25.97 25.75 21.49
N SER A 214 27.27 25.44 21.59
CA SER A 214 28.06 25.45 22.82
C SER A 214 28.87 26.73 22.92
#